data_AF-A0AAU9US15-F1
#
_entry.id   AF-A0AAU9US15-F1
#
_cell.length_a   1.000
_cell.length_b   1.000
_cell.length_c   1.000
_cell.angle_alpha   90.00
_cell.angle_beta   90.00
_cell.angle_gamma   90.00
#
_symmetry.space_group_name_H-M   'P 1'
#
loop_
_entity.id
_entity.type
_entity.pdbx_description
1 polymer ?
#
loop_
_entity_poly.entity_id
_entity_poly.type
_entity_poly.pdbx_seq_one_letter_code
_entity_poly.pdbx_strand_id
1 'polypeptide(L)'
;MISRDSRQIHLLKWTDTKNTKKNWNEVLNLKDAQGESRFEELAPFANNLLILPHSNADVERLFSSMNFIKNKQRSRMKINLQTAILRIRCGLRLEGKCCYEYEIPLNILKQIGTKDKNDSSEEDDFIL
;
A
#
# COMPACT_ATOMS: atom_id res chain seq x y z
N MET A 1 22.25 2.68 22.49
CA MET A 1 22.42 4.02 21.87
C MET A 1 21.12 4.58 21.28
N ILE A 2 19.97 3.91 21.42
CA ILE A 2 18.65 4.29 20.85
C ILE A 2 17.95 5.41 21.66
N SER A 3 18.43 5.71 22.87
CA SER A 3 17.64 6.42 23.87
C SER A 3 17.82 7.93 23.91
N ARG A 4 18.72 8.53 23.12
CA ARG A 4 19.06 9.97 23.27
C ARG A 4 18.29 10.85 22.30
N ASP A 5 18.11 10.41 21.07
CA ASP A 5 17.49 11.24 20.02
C ASP A 5 15.96 11.20 20.07
N SER A 6 15.35 10.05 20.40
CA SER A 6 13.90 9.91 20.59
C SER A 6 13.32 10.85 21.66
N ARG A 7 14.16 11.29 22.62
CA ARG A 7 13.75 12.22 23.67
C ARG A 7 13.53 13.64 23.17
N GLN A 8 13.99 14.04 21.98
CA GLN A 8 13.88 15.43 21.52
C GLN A 8 12.75 15.70 20.53
N ILE A 9 11.97 14.68 20.17
CA ILE A 9 10.85 14.81 19.22
C ILE A 9 9.75 15.70 19.77
N HIS A 10 9.52 15.64 21.08
CA HIS A 10 8.54 16.50 21.75
C HIS A 10 8.98 17.97 21.85
N LEU A 11 10.28 18.28 21.63
CA LEU A 11 10.80 19.65 21.62
C LEU A 11 10.63 20.34 20.26
N LEU A 12 10.43 19.57 19.20
CA LEU A 12 10.18 20.09 17.86
C LEU A 12 8.68 20.40 17.70
N LYS A 13 8.39 21.59 17.16
CA LYS A 13 7.02 21.96 16.80
C LYS A 13 6.67 21.35 15.45
N TRP A 14 5.73 20.42 15.46
CA TRP A 14 5.23 19.74 14.25
C TRP A 14 4.11 20.55 13.61
N THR A 15 4.11 20.62 12.28
CA THR A 15 3.11 21.40 11.53
C THR A 15 1.78 20.65 11.41
N ASP A 16 1.81 19.33 11.25
CA ASP A 16 0.60 18.50 11.12
C ASP A 16 0.47 17.52 12.31
N THR A 17 -0.23 17.96 13.36
CA THR A 17 -0.51 17.15 14.57
C THR A 17 -1.81 16.35 14.48
N LYS A 18 -2.64 16.59 13.45
CA LYS A 18 -3.93 15.93 13.30
C LYS A 18 -3.85 14.61 12.54
N ASN A 19 -2.83 14.45 11.69
CA ASN A 19 -2.66 13.25 10.89
C ASN A 19 -1.33 12.56 11.20
N THR A 20 -1.42 11.42 11.91
CA THR A 20 -0.26 10.61 12.31
C THR A 20 0.63 10.24 11.11
N LYS A 21 0.07 9.85 9.96
CA LYS A 21 0.87 9.48 8.78
C LYS A 21 1.66 10.66 8.23
N LYS A 22 1.01 11.83 8.13
CA LYS A 22 1.68 13.06 7.66
C LYS A 22 2.74 13.53 8.65
N ASN A 23 2.47 13.41 9.94
CA ASN A 23 3.42 13.74 10.99
C ASN A 23 4.69 12.90 10.89
N TRP A 24 4.57 11.57 10.83
CA TRP A 24 5.74 10.70 10.73
C TRP A 24 6.48 10.82 9.38
N ASN A 25 5.79 11.19 8.31
CA ASN A 25 6.43 11.58 7.05
C ASN A 25 7.23 12.90 7.18
N GLU A 26 6.75 13.88 7.95
CA GLU A 26 7.49 15.11 8.26
C GLU A 26 8.75 14.79 9.08
N VAL A 27 8.63 13.91 10.09
CA VAL A 27 9.75 13.44 10.92
C VAL A 27 10.80 12.70 10.08
N LEU A 28 10.37 11.86 9.14
CA LEU A 28 11.27 11.11 8.23
C LEU A 28 12.07 12.04 7.32
N ASN A 29 11.42 13.07 6.80
CA ASN A 29 12.05 14.03 5.88
C ASN A 29 12.85 15.12 6.59
N LEU A 30 12.86 15.16 7.93
CA LEU A 30 13.56 16.16 8.70
C LEU A 30 15.07 15.88 8.66
N LYS A 31 15.79 16.77 7.97
CA LYS A 31 17.25 16.74 7.82
C LYS A 31 17.91 17.73 8.75
N ASP A 32 19.06 17.37 9.29
CA ASP A 32 19.90 18.27 10.07
C ASP A 32 20.68 19.24 9.16
N ALA A 33 21.41 20.19 9.75
CA ALA A 33 22.21 21.16 9.01
C ALA A 33 23.27 20.51 8.08
N GLN A 34 23.63 19.25 8.35
CA GLN A 34 24.55 18.44 7.53
C GLN A 34 23.85 17.61 6.44
N GLY A 35 22.53 17.70 6.30
CA GLY A 35 21.75 16.97 5.31
C GLY A 35 21.36 15.52 5.70
N GLU A 36 21.83 15.04 6.85
CA GLU A 36 21.50 13.72 7.41
C GLU A 36 20.13 13.69 8.08
N SER A 37 19.43 12.55 8.01
CA SER A 37 18.14 12.39 8.69
C SER A 37 18.34 12.41 10.20
N ARG A 38 17.66 13.31 10.91
CA ARG A 38 17.81 13.44 12.37
C ARG A 38 17.27 12.22 13.13
N PHE A 39 16.37 11.44 12.50
CA PHE A 39 15.69 10.30 13.12
C PHE A 39 15.77 9.06 12.22
N GLU A 40 16.99 8.70 11.82
CA GLU A 40 17.26 7.64 10.85
C GLU A 40 16.70 6.26 11.26
N GLU A 41 16.68 5.91 12.54
CA GLU A 41 16.10 4.62 12.99
C GLU A 41 14.62 4.73 13.37
N LEU A 42 14.23 5.84 14.01
CA LEU A 42 12.91 5.96 14.61
C LEU A 42 11.83 6.28 13.59
N ALA A 43 12.10 7.19 12.65
CA ALA A 43 11.13 7.58 11.65
C ALA A 43 10.71 6.40 10.74
N PRO A 44 11.63 5.58 10.19
CA PRO A 44 11.23 4.40 9.43
C PRO A 44 10.57 3.33 10.31
N PHE A 45 11.02 3.14 11.57
CA PHE A 45 10.34 2.22 12.49
C PHE A 45 8.87 2.59 12.72
N ALA A 46 8.60 3.86 13.03
CA ALA A 46 7.24 4.34 13.23
C ALA A 46 6.40 4.26 11.95
N ASN A 47 6.99 4.59 10.79
CA ASN A 47 6.30 4.47 9.51
C ASN A 47 5.95 3.01 9.18
N ASN A 48 6.86 2.07 9.43
CA ASN A 48 6.61 0.64 9.26
C ASN A 48 5.49 0.15 10.19
N LEU A 49 5.48 0.60 11.45
CA LEU A 49 4.41 0.29 12.39
C LEU A 49 3.04 0.82 11.93
N LEU A 50 3.00 1.98 11.26
CA LEU A 50 1.77 2.58 10.74
C LEU A 50 1.22 1.93 9.46
N ILE A 51 2.04 1.14 8.78
CA ILE A 51 1.61 0.34 7.61
C ILE A 51 0.87 -0.91 8.07
N LEU A 52 1.18 -1.41 9.28
CA LEU A 52 0.55 -2.61 9.81
C LEU A 52 -0.94 -2.38 10.10
N PRO A 53 -1.82 -3.33 9.74
CA PRO A 53 -3.22 -3.28 10.12
C PRO A 53 -3.33 -3.31 11.65
N HIS A 54 -3.84 -2.22 12.22
CA HIS A 54 -3.93 -2.03 13.67
C HIS A 54 -5.03 -2.89 14.31
N SER A 55 -5.96 -3.45 13.52
CA SER A 55 -7.08 -4.25 14.03
C SER A 55 -7.39 -5.45 13.14
N ASN A 56 -7.88 -6.52 13.76
CA ASN A 56 -8.47 -7.66 13.07
C ASN A 56 -9.63 -7.24 12.15
N ALA A 57 -10.33 -6.16 12.46
CA ALA A 57 -11.40 -5.62 11.62
C ALA A 57 -10.93 -5.19 10.22
N ASP A 58 -9.69 -4.72 10.08
CA ASP A 58 -9.11 -4.35 8.79
C ASP A 58 -8.81 -5.60 7.94
N VAL A 59 -8.33 -6.65 8.60
CA VAL A 59 -8.10 -7.97 7.99
C VAL A 59 -9.43 -8.60 7.56
N GLU A 60 -10.46 -8.57 8.42
CA GLU A 60 -11.81 -9.04 8.10
C GLU A 60 -12.45 -8.25 6.95
N ARG A 61 -12.21 -6.94 6.87
CA ARG A 61 -12.66 -6.11 5.74
C ARG A 61 -11.99 -6.52 4.43
N LEU A 62 -10.70 -6.85 4.45
CA LEU A 62 -9.99 -7.39 3.28
C LEU A 62 -10.57 -8.74 2.87
N PHE A 63 -10.76 -9.65 3.83
CA PHE A 63 -11.38 -10.96 3.59
C PHE A 63 -12.80 -10.85 3.07
N SER A 64 -13.61 -9.92 3.58
CA SER A 64 -14.96 -9.64 3.07
C SER A 64 -14.92 -9.16 1.62
N SER A 65 -13.99 -8.27 1.28
CA SER A 65 -13.76 -7.80 -0.09
C SER A 65 -13.36 -8.96 -1.02
N MET A 66 -12.51 -9.86 -0.53
CA MET A 66 -12.13 -11.07 -1.25
C MET A 66 -13.32 -12.03 -1.41
N ASN A 67 -14.14 -12.19 -0.37
CA ASN A 67 -15.33 -13.03 -0.40
C ASN A 67 -16.38 -12.52 -1.40
N PHE A 68 -16.52 -11.19 -1.53
CA PHE A 68 -17.34 -10.57 -2.57
C PHE A 68 -16.87 -10.92 -3.98
N ILE A 69 -15.55 -10.92 -4.22
CA ILE A 69 -14.96 -11.32 -5.50
C ILE A 69 -15.18 -12.82 -5.77
N LYS A 70 -15.14 -13.64 -4.71
CA LYS A 70 -15.33 -15.10 -4.72
C LYS A 70 -16.78 -15.58 -4.86
N ASN A 71 -17.75 -14.71 -5.11
CA ASN A 71 -19.19 -15.03 -5.15
C ASN A 71 -19.48 -16.38 -5.84
N LYS A 72 -20.52 -17.11 -5.38
CA LYS A 72 -20.85 -18.51 -5.72
C LYS A 72 -20.90 -18.83 -7.23
N GLN A 73 -21.19 -17.83 -8.07
CA GLN A 73 -21.18 -17.95 -9.55
C GLN A 73 -19.77 -17.77 -10.17
N ARG A 74 -18.86 -17.07 -9.50
CA ARG A 74 -17.48 -16.76 -9.92
C ARG A 74 -16.41 -17.62 -9.22
N SER A 75 -16.80 -18.55 -8.33
CA SER A 75 -15.90 -19.48 -7.63
C SER A 75 -15.12 -20.44 -8.55
N ARG A 76 -15.41 -20.47 -9.86
CA ARG A 76 -14.66 -21.23 -10.87
C ARG A 76 -13.49 -20.46 -11.50
N MET A 77 -13.30 -19.17 -11.17
CA MET A 77 -12.17 -18.40 -11.67
C MET A 77 -10.87 -18.86 -11.00
N LYS A 78 -9.78 -18.99 -11.77
CA LYS A 78 -8.45 -19.28 -11.22
C LYS A 78 -8.08 -18.24 -10.16
N ILE A 79 -7.41 -18.67 -9.09
CA ILE A 79 -7.00 -17.80 -7.98
C ILE A 79 -6.24 -16.57 -8.47
N ASN A 80 -5.37 -16.72 -9.48
CA ASN A 80 -4.61 -15.62 -10.08
C ASN A 80 -5.52 -14.50 -10.63
N LEU A 81 -6.66 -14.86 -11.24
CA LEU A 81 -7.61 -13.87 -11.74
C LEU A 81 -8.33 -13.15 -10.60
N GLN A 82 -8.67 -13.87 -9.53
CA GLN A 82 -9.27 -13.27 -8.34
C GLN A 82 -8.31 -12.28 -7.66
N THR A 83 -7.03 -12.66 -7.54
CA THR A 83 -5.96 -11.80 -7.00
C THR A 83 -5.74 -10.58 -7.89
N ALA A 84 -5.72 -10.74 -9.22
CA ALA A 84 -5.60 -9.62 -10.15
C ALA A 84 -6.77 -8.62 -10.01
N ILE A 85 -8.01 -9.11 -9.92
CA ILE A 85 -9.19 -8.26 -9.69
C ILE A 85 -9.10 -7.53 -8.35
N LEU A 86 -8.65 -8.22 -7.28
CA LEU A 86 -8.46 -7.60 -5.97
C LEU A 86 -7.40 -6.49 -6.04
N ARG A 87 -6.26 -6.73 -6.70
CA ARG A 87 -5.19 -5.74 -6.90
C ARG A 87 -5.70 -4.49 -7.63
N ILE A 88 -6.45 -4.66 -8.72
CA ILE A 88 -7.04 -3.55 -9.48
C ILE A 88 -8.01 -2.75 -8.59
N ARG A 89 -8.91 -3.44 -7.85
CA ARG A 89 -9.87 -2.76 -6.96
C ARG A 89 -9.17 -2.00 -5.83
N CYS A 90 -8.13 -2.57 -5.23
CA CYS A 90 -7.33 -1.90 -4.22
C CYS A 90 -6.59 -0.68 -4.79
N GLY A 91 -5.97 -0.82 -5.96
CA GLY A 91 -5.28 0.29 -6.64
C GLY A 91 -6.21 1.46 -6.96
N LEU A 92 -7.37 1.18 -7.57
CA LEU A 92 -8.38 2.22 -7.86
C LEU A 92 -8.88 2.92 -6.59
N ARG A 93 -9.09 2.15 -5.52
CA ARG A 93 -9.50 2.70 -4.22
C ARG A 93 -8.43 3.60 -3.60
N LEU A 94 -7.14 3.29 -3.78
CA LEU A 94 -6.04 4.14 -3.31
C LEU A 94 -5.98 5.47 -4.08
N GLU A 95 -6.28 5.45 -5.38
CA GLU A 95 -6.40 6.66 -6.20
C GLU A 95 -7.71 7.44 -5.96
N GLY A 96 -8.66 6.88 -5.19
CA GLY A 96 -9.97 7.49 -4.98
C GLY A 96 -10.87 7.47 -6.21
N LYS A 97 -10.58 6.62 -7.20
CA LYS A 97 -11.36 6.48 -8.45
C LYS A 97 -12.18 5.19 -8.42
N CYS A 98 -13.30 5.17 -9.11
CA CYS A 98 -14.09 3.96 -9.35
C CYS A 98 -13.83 3.44 -10.77
N CYS A 99 -14.33 2.24 -11.07
CA CYS A 99 -14.05 1.54 -12.32
C CYS A 99 -14.60 2.24 -13.57
N TYR A 100 -15.48 3.23 -13.40
CA TYR A 100 -16.06 3.99 -14.51
C TYR A 100 -15.31 5.31 -14.79
N GLU A 101 -14.50 5.83 -13.87
CA GLU A 101 -13.62 6.98 -14.15
C GLU A 101 -12.22 6.58 -14.65
N TYR A 102 -11.90 5.28 -14.64
CA TYR A 102 -10.59 4.79 -15.07
C TYR A 102 -10.53 4.56 -16.58
N GLU A 103 -9.78 5.40 -17.28
CA GLU A 103 -9.45 5.19 -18.70
C GLU A 103 -8.30 4.20 -18.85
N ILE A 104 -8.56 3.08 -19.52
CA ILE A 104 -7.55 2.05 -19.77
C ILE A 104 -6.59 2.56 -20.86
N PRO A 105 -5.27 2.57 -20.63
CA PRO A 105 -4.32 3.06 -21.61
C PRO A 105 -4.37 2.20 -22.89
N LEU A 106 -4.30 2.88 -24.05
CA LEU A 106 -4.44 2.25 -25.38
C LEU A 106 -3.44 1.12 -25.64
N ASN A 107 -2.26 1.17 -25.02
CA ASN A 107 -1.25 0.11 -25.14
C ASN A 107 -1.73 -1.22 -24.53
N ILE A 108 -2.47 -1.16 -23.41
CA ILE A 108 -3.07 -2.35 -22.79
C ILE A 108 -4.22 -2.87 -23.65
N LEU A 109 -5.08 -1.98 -24.18
CA LEU A 109 -6.20 -2.38 -25.05
C LEU A 109 -5.73 -3.13 -26.30
N LYS A 110 -4.60 -2.73 -26.90
CA LYS A 110 -3.99 -3.43 -28.05
C LYS A 110 -3.48 -4.84 -27.69
N GLN A 111 -3.20 -5.09 -26.41
CA GLN A 111 -2.74 -6.39 -25.91
C GLN A 111 -3.90 -7.35 -25.58
N ILE A 112 -5.13 -6.83 -25.49
CA ILE A 112 -6.33 -7.65 -25.23
C ILE A 112 -6.65 -8.44 -26.51
N GLY A 113 -6.37 -9.75 -26.48
CA GLY A 113 -6.62 -10.69 -27.58
C GLY A 113 -5.42 -11.03 -28.46
N THR A 114 -4.25 -10.42 -28.24
CA THR A 114 -3.00 -10.72 -28.99
C THR A 114 -2.02 -11.62 -28.25
N LYS A 115 -2.16 -11.79 -26.93
CA LYS A 115 -1.40 -12.78 -26.14
C LYS A 115 -2.10 -14.13 -26.11
N ASP A 116 -2.03 -14.86 -27.21
CA ASP A 116 -2.19 -16.32 -27.17
C ASP A 116 -0.85 -16.97 -26.83
N LYS A 117 -0.84 -17.70 -25.70
CA LYS A 117 0.14 -18.73 -25.31
C LYS A 117 1.63 -18.40 -25.49
N ASN A 118 2.24 -17.88 -24.44
CA ASN A 118 3.65 -18.02 -24.04
C ASN A 118 3.72 -17.44 -22.62
N ASP A 119 4.37 -17.98 -21.62
CA ASP A 119 4.67 -19.33 -21.20
C ASP A 119 4.76 -19.22 -19.66
N SER A 120 4.86 -20.34 -18.97
CA SER A 120 5.02 -20.51 -17.52
C SER A 120 5.84 -19.46 -16.74
N SER A 121 5.36 -19.21 -15.50
CA SER A 121 6.13 -18.91 -14.26
C SER A 121 7.00 -17.66 -14.21
N GLU A 122 6.43 -16.57 -13.71
CA GLU A 122 7.13 -15.69 -12.75
C GLU A 122 6.16 -15.46 -11.58
N GLU A 123 6.32 -16.27 -10.53
CA GLU A 123 5.81 -15.96 -9.20
C GLU A 123 6.61 -14.76 -8.69
N ASP A 124 6.16 -13.56 -9.03
CA ASP A 124 6.53 -12.38 -8.28
C ASP A 124 5.85 -12.46 -6.91
N ASP A 125 6.52 -13.18 -6.01
CA ASP A 125 6.35 -13.10 -4.57
C ASP A 125 6.60 -11.64 -4.14
N PHE A 126 5.54 -10.83 -4.20
CA PHE A 126 5.50 -9.60 -3.44
C PHE A 126 5.23 -9.97 -1.98
N ILE A 127 6.31 -10.26 -1.27
CA ILE A 127 6.34 -10.41 0.19
C ILE A 127 5.75 -9.14 0.80
N LEU A 128 4.71 -9.31 1.62
CA LEU A 128 4.31 -8.36 2.65
C LEU A 128 5.24 -8.49 3.85
#